data_AF-A0A2E4S3B7-F1
#
_entry.id   AF-A0A2E4S3B7-F1
#
_cell.length_a   1.000
_cell.length_b   1.000
_cell.length_c   1.000
_cell.angle_alpha   90.00
_cell.angle_beta   90.00
_cell.angle_gamma   90.00
#
_symmetry.space_group_name_H-M   'P 1'
#
loop_
_entity.id
_entity.type
_entity.pdbx_description
1 polymer ?
#
loop_
_entity_poly.entity_id
_entity_poly.type
_entity_poly.pdbx_seq_one_letter_code
_entity_poly.pdbx_strand_id
1 'polypeptide(L)'
;MKKFVLASAGLLVLAACGGGNHEAIVDSCVEDGGMNKEACECMADAAKENLDSDLYNKFAKAAREGDSAAEDMMNDLSPEQQGQFVSFVMQAGLSCSANQ
;
A
#
# COMPACT_ATOMS: atom_id res chain seq x y z
N MET A 1 49.31 24.70 7.79
CA MET A 1 49.27 23.24 8.06
C MET A 1 47.83 22.78 7.99
N LYS A 2 47.56 21.81 7.11
CA LYS A 2 46.25 21.22 6.82
C LYS A 2 45.65 20.58 8.08
N LYS A 3 44.42 20.95 8.43
CA LYS A 3 43.52 20.12 9.23
C LYS A 3 42.30 19.82 8.39
N PHE A 4 42.34 18.65 7.76
CA PHE A 4 41.17 17.98 7.19
C PHE A 4 40.29 17.46 8.34
N VAL A 5 39.07 17.05 7.96
CA VAL A 5 38.19 16.10 8.69
C VAL A 5 37.32 16.81 9.76
N LEU A 6 35.98 16.85 9.75
CA LEU A 6 34.90 16.10 9.09
C LEU A 6 33.73 17.03 8.80
N ALA A 7 33.21 16.99 7.57
CA ALA A 7 31.85 17.40 7.27
C ALA A 7 30.90 16.30 7.77
N SER A 8 30.30 16.48 8.94
CA SER A 8 29.22 15.63 9.41
C SER A 8 27.91 16.16 8.84
N ALA A 9 27.67 15.81 7.59
CA ALA A 9 26.35 15.85 6.97
C ALA A 9 25.43 14.86 7.72
N GLY A 10 24.76 15.34 8.76
CA GLY A 10 23.62 14.65 9.36
C GLY A 10 22.40 14.89 8.50
N LEU A 11 22.32 14.23 7.34
CA LEU A 11 21.07 14.01 6.62
C LEU A 11 20.14 13.17 7.53
N LEU A 12 19.35 13.84 8.36
CA LEU A 12 18.10 13.29 8.90
C LEU A 12 16.92 13.75 8.03
N VAL A 13 17.11 13.72 6.72
CA VAL A 13 16.03 13.89 5.75
C VAL A 13 15.86 12.51 5.12
N LEU A 14 14.79 11.79 5.49
CA LEU A 14 14.04 10.81 4.66
C LEU A 14 13.22 9.78 5.47
N ALA A 15 13.13 9.84 6.80
CA ALA A 15 12.17 9.00 7.55
C ALA A 15 10.72 9.53 7.55
N ALA A 16 10.41 10.54 6.72
CA ALA A 16 9.06 11.07 6.53
C ALA A 16 8.56 10.91 5.07
N CYS A 17 9.31 10.22 4.20
CA CYS A 17 8.78 9.81 2.90
C CYS A 17 8.21 8.40 3.08
N GLY A 18 6.99 8.34 3.62
CA GLY A 18 6.18 7.14 3.56
C GLY A 18 6.19 6.61 2.14
N GLY A 19 6.41 5.30 2.00
CA GLY A 19 6.32 4.62 0.71
C GLY A 19 5.08 5.08 -0.05
N GLY A 20 5.17 5.10 -1.37
CA GLY A 20 4.06 5.45 -2.23
C GLY A 20 2.85 4.57 -1.94
N ASN A 21 1.71 4.90 -2.55
CA ASN A 21 0.50 4.11 -2.33
C ASN A 21 0.70 2.63 -2.63
N HIS A 22 1.56 2.33 -3.59
CA HIS A 22 1.95 0.97 -3.91
C HIS A 22 2.68 0.30 -2.75
N GLU A 23 3.78 0.89 -2.26
CA GLU A 23 4.55 0.32 -1.15
C GLU A 23 3.71 0.14 0.12
N ALA A 24 2.82 1.08 0.43
CA ALA A 24 1.90 0.95 1.55
C ALA A 24 1.02 -0.31 1.49
N ILE A 25 0.49 -0.61 0.30
CA ILE A 25 -0.33 -1.80 0.07
C ILE A 25 0.53 -3.07 0.15
N VAL A 26 1.73 -3.05 -0.44
CA VAL A 26 2.66 -4.19 -0.40
C VAL A 26 3.09 -4.50 1.02
N ASP A 27 3.52 -3.49 1.78
CA ASP A 27 4.02 -3.65 3.13
C ASP A 27 2.93 -4.21 4.05
N SER A 28 1.73 -3.61 4.03
CA SER A 28 0.58 -4.11 4.80
C SER A 28 0.21 -5.55 4.43
N CYS A 29 0.18 -5.88 3.15
CA CYS A 29 -0.11 -7.24 2.69
C CYS A 29 0.93 -8.28 3.14
N VAL A 30 2.21 -7.90 3.14
CA VAL A 30 3.30 -8.77 3.61
C VAL A 30 3.25 -8.92 5.13
N GLU A 31 2.94 -7.84 5.86
CA GLU A 31 2.80 -7.83 7.32
C GLU A 31 1.64 -8.72 7.81
N ASP A 32 0.52 -8.74 7.07
CA ASP A 32 -0.60 -9.65 7.32
C ASP A 32 -0.21 -11.13 7.21
N GLY A 33 0.87 -11.44 6.46
CA GLY A 33 1.44 -12.78 6.35
C GLY A 33 0.62 -13.76 5.50
N GLY A 34 -0.43 -13.29 4.84
CA GLY A 34 -1.30 -14.12 3.98
C GLY A 34 -0.74 -14.39 2.58
N MET A 35 0.23 -13.60 2.13
CA MET A 35 0.80 -13.67 0.78
C MET A 35 2.31 -13.37 0.79
N ASN A 36 3.03 -13.92 -0.20
CA ASN A 36 4.44 -13.58 -0.40
C ASN A 36 4.58 -12.17 -1.02
N LYS A 37 5.80 -11.62 -1.04
CA LYS A 37 6.06 -10.26 -1.53
C LYS A 37 5.63 -10.04 -3.00
N GLU A 38 5.87 -11.01 -3.88
CA GLU A 38 5.48 -10.92 -5.30
C GLU A 38 3.95 -10.92 -5.47
N ALA A 39 3.22 -11.73 -4.70
CA ALA A 39 1.77 -11.72 -4.69
C ALA A 39 1.22 -10.40 -4.12
N CYS A 40 1.87 -9.82 -3.12
CA CYS A 40 1.51 -8.50 -2.58
C CYS A 40 1.79 -7.35 -3.57
N GLU A 41 2.91 -7.41 -4.31
CA GLU A 41 3.20 -6.48 -5.41
C GLU A 41 2.14 -6.59 -6.52
N CYS A 42 1.76 -7.82 -6.90
CA CYS A 42 0.65 -8.05 -7.83
C CYS A 42 -0.66 -7.42 -7.35
N MET A 43 -0.98 -7.52 -6.05
CA MET A 43 -2.19 -6.90 -5.49
C MET A 43 -2.13 -5.36 -5.55
N ALA A 44 -0.98 -4.78 -5.25
CA ALA A 44 -0.79 -3.34 -5.27
C ALA A 44 -0.84 -2.75 -6.69
N ASP A 45 -0.30 -3.48 -7.68
CA ASP A 45 -0.42 -3.14 -9.09
C ASP A 45 -1.86 -3.28 -9.59
N ALA A 46 -2.51 -4.41 -9.29
CA ALA A 46 -3.92 -4.62 -9.65
C ALA A 46 -4.83 -3.55 -9.04
N ALA A 47 -4.55 -3.09 -7.82
CA ALA A 47 -5.29 -1.99 -7.19
C ALA A 47 -5.14 -0.69 -7.99
N LYS A 48 -3.92 -0.37 -8.42
CA LYS A 48 -3.63 0.84 -9.20
C LYS A 48 -4.27 0.83 -10.59
N GLU A 49 -4.40 -0.35 -11.19
CA GLU A 49 -4.96 -0.53 -12.53
C GLU A 49 -6.49 -0.58 -12.55
N ASN A 50 -7.11 -1.17 -11.52
CA ASN A 50 -8.55 -1.50 -11.53
C ASN A 50 -9.39 -0.61 -10.61
N LEU A 51 -8.78 0.07 -9.63
CA LEU A 51 -9.47 1.02 -8.78
C LEU A 51 -9.33 2.43 -9.37
N ASP A 52 -10.37 3.24 -9.22
CA ASP A 52 -10.23 4.67 -9.51
C ASP A 52 -9.26 5.33 -8.53
N SER A 53 -8.78 6.53 -8.87
CA SER A 53 -7.77 7.21 -8.07
C SER A 53 -8.21 7.52 -6.63
N ASP A 54 -9.49 7.81 -6.39
CA ASP A 54 -10.00 8.08 -5.05
C ASP A 54 -10.01 6.78 -4.22
N LEU A 55 -10.53 5.70 -4.79
CA LEU A 55 -10.60 4.40 -4.14
C LEU A 55 -9.21 3.80 -3.89
N TYR A 56 -8.28 3.95 -4.84
CA TYR A 56 -6.88 3.55 -4.68
C TYR A 56 -6.18 4.33 -3.56
N ASN A 57 -6.40 5.65 -3.48
CA ASN A 57 -5.83 6.48 -2.41
C ASN A 57 -6.39 6.09 -1.03
N LYS A 58 -7.70 5.84 -0.94
CA LYS A 58 -8.35 5.39 0.28
C LYS A 58 -7.83 4.02 0.73
N PHE A 59 -7.68 3.09 -0.21
CA PHE A 59 -7.11 1.78 0.07
C PHE A 59 -5.67 1.87 0.58
N ALA A 60 -4.82 2.65 -0.10
CA ALA A 60 -3.44 2.85 0.34
C ALA A 60 -3.35 3.57 1.69
N LYS A 61 -4.30 4.47 2.00
CA LYS A 61 -4.39 5.08 3.33
C LYS A 61 -4.77 4.05 4.40
N ALA A 62 -5.79 3.24 4.14
CA ALA A 62 -6.21 2.15 5.02
C ALA A 62 -5.07 1.16 5.29
N ALA A 63 -4.33 0.76 4.25
CA ALA A 63 -3.16 -0.11 4.37
C ALA A 63 -2.06 0.47 5.28
N ARG A 64 -1.83 1.80 5.26
CA ARG A 64 -0.85 2.45 6.16
C ARG A 64 -1.34 2.56 7.61
N GLU A 65 -2.63 2.78 7.79
CA GLU A 65 -3.23 3.13 9.08
C GLU A 65 -3.79 1.90 9.83
N GLY A 66 -3.96 0.77 9.15
CA GLY A 66 -4.38 -0.51 9.70
C GLY A 66 -5.91 -0.70 9.76
N ASP A 67 -6.34 -1.73 10.49
CA ASP A 67 -7.72 -2.24 10.47
C ASP A 67 -8.80 -1.18 10.70
N SER A 68 -8.61 -0.26 11.66
CA SER A 68 -9.59 0.80 11.93
C SER A 68 -9.80 1.72 10.73
N ALA A 69 -8.75 2.03 9.98
CA ALA A 69 -8.86 2.84 8.78
C ALA A 69 -9.43 2.06 7.59
N ALA A 70 -9.26 0.74 7.55
CA ALA A 70 -9.92 -0.13 6.59
C ALA A 70 -11.44 -0.21 6.85
N GLU A 71 -11.86 -0.30 8.11
CA GLU A 71 -13.28 -0.23 8.50
C GLU A 71 -13.88 1.13 8.13
N ASP A 72 -13.20 2.22 8.47
CA ASP A 72 -13.63 3.58 8.15
C ASP A 72 -13.72 3.78 6.63
N MET A 73 -12.73 3.30 5.87
CA MET A 73 -12.78 3.30 4.42
C MET A 73 -14.05 2.63 3.92
N MET A 74 -14.34 1.40 4.34
CA MET A 74 -15.51 0.66 3.88
C MET A 74 -16.83 1.37 4.19
N ASN A 75 -16.92 2.02 5.36
CA ASN A 75 -18.08 2.82 5.74
C ASN A 75 -18.25 4.10 4.89
N ASP A 76 -17.14 4.68 4.45
CA ASP A 76 -17.11 5.94 3.68
C ASP A 76 -17.27 5.73 2.16
N LEU A 77 -17.12 4.49 1.68
CA LEU A 77 -17.38 4.11 0.28
C LEU A 77 -18.87 4.12 -0.05
N SER A 78 -19.21 4.60 -1.25
CA SER A 78 -20.55 4.40 -1.79
C SER A 78 -20.86 2.92 -2.03
N PRO A 79 -22.13 2.49 -2.12
CA PRO A 79 -22.47 1.10 -2.40
C PRO A 79 -21.85 0.56 -3.71
N GLU A 80 -21.69 1.42 -4.71
CA GLU A 80 -21.03 1.08 -5.97
C GLU A 80 -19.53 0.87 -5.78
N GLN A 81 -18.86 1.76 -5.04
CA GLN A 81 -17.44 1.63 -4.72
C GLN A 81 -17.13 0.42 -3.84
N GLN A 82 -18.00 0.10 -2.88
CA GLN A 82 -17.88 -1.13 -2.08
C GLN A 82 -17.95 -2.37 -2.99
N GLY A 83 -18.90 -2.40 -3.93
CA GLY A 83 -19.02 -3.48 -4.91
C GLY A 83 -17.77 -3.61 -5.78
N GLN A 84 -17.23 -2.49 -6.27
CA GLN A 84 -15.98 -2.47 -7.04
C GLN A 84 -14.80 -2.96 -6.21
N PHE A 85 -14.65 -2.49 -4.97
CA PHE A 85 -13.55 -2.87 -4.08
C PHE A 85 -13.59 -4.35 -3.73
N VAL A 86 -14.76 -4.89 -3.36
CA VAL A 86 -14.93 -6.33 -3.08
C VAL A 86 -14.64 -7.16 -4.32
N SER A 87 -15.16 -6.75 -5.48
CA SER A 87 -14.91 -7.43 -6.75
C SER A 87 -13.42 -7.44 -7.10
N PHE A 88 -12.73 -6.32 -6.88
CA PHE A 88 -11.28 -6.20 -7.02
C PHE A 88 -10.55 -7.17 -6.09
N VAL A 89 -10.81 -7.14 -4.78
CA VAL A 89 -10.11 -8.00 -3.80
C VAL A 89 -10.30 -9.48 -4.15
N MET A 90 -11.51 -9.89 -4.56
CA MET A 90 -11.76 -11.26 -4.99
C MET A 90 -10.99 -11.64 -6.26
N GLN A 91 -11.03 -10.78 -7.29
CA GLN A 91 -10.36 -11.05 -8.56
C GLN A 91 -8.84 -11.04 -8.42
N ALA A 92 -8.31 -9.99 -7.81
CA ALA A 92 -6.88 -9.81 -7.56
C ALA A 92 -6.36 -10.89 -6.62
N GLY A 93 -7.10 -11.24 -5.57
CA GLY A 93 -6.75 -12.34 -4.67
C GLY A 93 -6.60 -13.66 -5.43
N LEU A 94 -7.53 -13.98 -6.33
CA LEU A 94 -7.43 -15.19 -7.16
C LEU A 94 -6.27 -15.14 -8.17
N SER A 95 -6.09 -14.01 -8.86
CA SER A 95 -5.05 -13.88 -9.89
C SER A 95 -3.63 -13.80 -9.31
N CYS A 96 -3.48 -13.15 -8.16
CA CYS A 96 -2.18 -12.92 -7.51
C CYS A 96 -1.78 -14.08 -6.59
N SER A 97 -2.73 -14.77 -5.94
CA SER A 97 -2.42 -16.00 -5.20
C SER A 97 -1.99 -17.16 -6.11
N ALA A 98 -2.42 -17.17 -7.38
CA ALA A 98 -1.96 -18.15 -8.36
C ALA A 98 -0.48 -17.96 -8.78
N ASN A 99 0.12 -16.81 -8.46
CA ASN A 99 1.54 -16.49 -8.69
C ASN A 99 2.40 -16.64 -7.42
N GLN A 100 1.89 -17.33 -6.38
CA GLN A 100 2.54 -17.48 -5.08
C GLN A 100 3.44 -18.72 -4.98
#